data_AF-A0A7T0G0B4-F1
#
_entry.id   AF-A0A7T0G0B4-F1
#
_cell.length_a   1.000
_cell.length_b   1.000
_cell.length_c   1.000
_cell.angle_alpha   90.00
_cell.angle_beta   90.00
_cell.angle_gamma   90.00
#
_symmetry.space_group_name_H-M   'P 1'
#
loop_
_entity.id
_entity.type
_entity.pdbx_description
1 polymer ?
#
loop_
_entity_poly.entity_id
_entity_poly.type
_entity_poly.pdbx_seq_one_letter_code
_entity_poly.pdbx_strand_id
1 'polypeptide(L)'
;MPVFIKFKGWSGKDVARSTQQLSKVFKLKTKQSETVMELLATGRTWKYGVPVDDGKAGQAKTFFQKLGFEIELLPALKPEPAVATVQAANVAVSPASPPSNTISEKDFEVPGVNWVLEDAPELIEKNDDRRLLDIKRTPVLLVIFLGVITLGLYNVFWFLSRLPSINNLDSKNKLSPGLLQALFVLTGSLVVFDVLELAFDIKFGIDLIQIFVALTVYILFVFQAFKVRRILLDHFDANLSGLKLISGALTLFLGNIYLQYKINGIHDWYAREEEGELKMRGDGPAWTWFVIFFIVMPIAVMVYFALAFFEDFDTGDEVTGGLMAGFQLGSYYAACDSFWQEKGDEQICTPDVAADSDLPYVENPKIIITGSGTRATFYAEAVYEGSDSIYSINGEGEVTLKEGDESFIINFDEKSSP
;
A
#
# COMPACT_ATOMS: atom_id res chain seq x y z
N MET A 1 -15.20 -24.86 -42.17
CA MET A 1 -15.67 -24.70 -40.77
C MET A 1 -14.44 -24.64 -39.87
N PRO A 2 -14.43 -23.88 -38.76
CA PRO A 2 -13.29 -23.94 -37.86
C PRO A 2 -13.08 -25.37 -37.31
N VAL A 3 -11.83 -25.80 -37.21
CA VAL A 3 -11.44 -27.10 -36.66
C VAL A 3 -10.30 -26.93 -35.65
N PHE A 4 -10.24 -27.79 -34.64
CA PHE A 4 -9.11 -27.87 -33.72
C PHE A 4 -8.10 -28.89 -34.22
N ILE A 5 -6.81 -28.58 -34.08
CA ILE A 5 -5.72 -29.48 -34.42
C ILE A 5 -5.29 -30.23 -33.15
N LYS A 6 -5.39 -31.56 -33.17
CA LYS A 6 -4.94 -32.45 -32.09
C LYS A 6 -3.79 -33.33 -32.58
N PHE A 7 -2.67 -33.26 -31.90
CA PHE A 7 -1.49 -34.09 -32.11
C PHE A 7 -1.59 -35.32 -31.19
N LYS A 8 -1.51 -36.53 -31.76
CA LYS A 8 -1.58 -37.80 -31.02
C LYS A 8 -0.22 -38.32 -30.58
N GLY A 9 0.81 -38.05 -31.39
CA GLY A 9 2.17 -38.46 -31.12
C GLY A 9 3.13 -38.00 -32.22
N TRP A 10 4.40 -38.34 -32.07
CA TRP A 10 5.45 -38.03 -33.04
C TRP A 10 6.44 -39.19 -33.17
N SER A 11 6.80 -39.53 -34.41
CA SER A 11 7.72 -40.64 -34.77
C SER A 11 8.84 -40.22 -35.73
N GLY A 12 9.08 -38.91 -35.87
CA GLY A 12 10.15 -38.38 -36.71
C GLY A 12 11.56 -38.66 -36.18
N LYS A 13 12.57 -38.38 -37.01
CA LYS A 13 14.00 -38.58 -36.65
C LYS A 13 14.68 -37.33 -36.08
N ASP A 14 14.17 -36.14 -36.41
CA ASP A 14 14.80 -34.86 -36.08
C ASP A 14 13.91 -34.05 -35.13
N VAL A 15 14.19 -34.18 -33.84
CA VAL A 15 13.46 -33.48 -32.76
C VAL A 15 13.66 -31.98 -32.89
N ALA A 16 14.88 -31.51 -33.07
CA ALA A 16 15.21 -30.08 -33.08
C ALA A 16 14.49 -29.33 -34.21
N ARG A 17 14.51 -29.89 -35.43
CA ARG A 17 13.79 -29.32 -36.57
C ARG A 17 12.27 -29.35 -36.33
N SER A 18 11.75 -30.44 -35.79
CA SER A 18 10.31 -30.58 -35.49
C SER A 18 9.85 -29.56 -34.43
N THR A 19 10.62 -29.37 -33.36
CA THR A 19 10.41 -28.35 -32.33
C THR A 19 10.38 -26.95 -32.93
N GLN A 20 11.35 -26.61 -33.79
CA GLN A 20 11.41 -25.30 -34.44
C GLN A 20 10.20 -25.05 -35.34
N GLN A 21 9.75 -26.05 -36.10
CA GLN A 21 8.56 -25.91 -36.95
C GLN A 21 7.29 -25.78 -36.12
N LEU A 22 7.18 -26.54 -35.02
CA LEU A 22 6.06 -26.43 -34.07
C LEU A 22 6.00 -25.01 -33.46
N SER A 23 7.15 -24.47 -33.04
CA SER A 23 7.29 -23.11 -32.55
C SER A 23 6.84 -22.09 -33.59
N LYS A 24 7.32 -22.22 -34.83
CA LYS A 24 7.03 -21.26 -35.91
C LYS A 24 5.56 -21.25 -36.33
N VAL A 25 4.96 -22.42 -36.55
CA VAL A 25 3.59 -22.51 -37.07
C VAL A 25 2.55 -22.12 -36.02
N PHE A 26 2.74 -22.53 -34.77
CA PHE A 26 1.80 -22.25 -33.67
C PHE A 26 2.19 -21.04 -32.82
N LYS A 27 3.24 -20.31 -33.22
CA LYS A 27 3.80 -19.16 -32.47
C LYS A 27 4.08 -19.50 -31.00
N LEU A 28 4.52 -20.73 -30.74
CA LEU A 28 4.87 -21.17 -29.38
C LEU A 28 6.28 -20.71 -29.03
N LYS A 29 6.49 -20.34 -27.76
CA LYS A 29 7.86 -20.06 -27.26
C LYS A 29 8.70 -21.34 -27.37
N THR A 30 10.01 -21.22 -27.63
CA THR A 30 10.91 -22.38 -27.83
C THR A 30 10.78 -23.42 -26.72
N LYS A 31 10.79 -22.98 -25.45
CA LYS A 31 10.62 -23.87 -24.28
C LYS A 31 9.26 -24.58 -24.25
N GLN A 32 8.18 -23.89 -24.64
CA GLN A 32 6.85 -24.52 -24.75
C GLN A 32 6.84 -25.55 -25.87
N SER A 33 7.48 -25.26 -27.00
CA SER A 33 7.61 -26.21 -28.11
C SER A 33 8.42 -27.44 -27.73
N GLU A 34 9.49 -27.27 -26.96
CA GLU A 34 10.28 -28.38 -26.41
C GLU A 34 9.44 -29.27 -25.49
N THR A 35 8.69 -28.67 -24.55
CA THR A 35 7.79 -29.41 -23.67
C THR A 35 6.70 -30.15 -24.44
N VAL A 36 6.09 -29.51 -25.45
CA VAL A 36 5.09 -30.17 -26.31
C VAL A 36 5.73 -31.31 -27.10
N MET A 37 6.94 -31.14 -27.62
CA MET A 37 7.65 -32.20 -28.33
C MET A 37 8.01 -33.37 -27.44
N GLU A 38 8.43 -33.13 -26.20
CA GLU A 38 8.70 -34.17 -25.21
C GLU A 38 7.42 -34.97 -24.89
N LEU A 39 6.28 -34.29 -24.72
CA LEU A 39 4.98 -34.94 -24.55
C LEU A 39 4.60 -35.80 -25.77
N LEU A 40 4.79 -35.29 -26.97
CA LEU A 40 4.45 -36.01 -28.22
C LEU A 40 5.38 -37.20 -28.47
N ALA A 41 6.67 -37.08 -28.14
CA ALA A 41 7.65 -38.16 -28.25
C ALA A 41 7.39 -39.29 -27.24
N THR A 42 6.77 -38.99 -26.09
CA THR A 42 6.34 -40.00 -25.10
C THR A 42 4.95 -40.60 -25.41
N GLY A 43 4.37 -40.29 -26.57
CA GLY A 43 3.06 -40.79 -26.99
C GLY A 43 1.86 -40.12 -26.31
N ARG A 44 2.07 -38.98 -25.64
CA ARG A 44 0.97 -38.19 -25.04
C ARG A 44 0.41 -37.24 -26.09
N THR A 45 -0.89 -36.95 -26.00
CA THR A 45 -1.57 -36.07 -26.96
C THR A 45 -1.50 -34.60 -26.56
N TRP A 46 -1.44 -33.69 -27.52
CA TRP A 46 -1.53 -32.25 -27.32
C TRP A 46 -2.56 -31.62 -28.27
N LYS A 47 -3.38 -30.67 -27.78
CA LYS A 47 -4.41 -29.99 -28.57
C LYS A 47 -4.10 -28.50 -28.65
N TYR A 48 -4.08 -27.94 -29.86
CA TYR A 48 -3.97 -26.50 -30.03
C TYR A 48 -5.29 -25.81 -29.65
N GLY A 49 -5.21 -24.81 -28.78
CA GLY A 49 -6.37 -24.21 -28.13
C GLY A 49 -7.20 -23.28 -29.02
N VAL A 50 -6.65 -22.83 -30.16
CA VAL A 50 -7.31 -21.88 -31.06
C VAL A 50 -7.88 -22.63 -32.27
N PRO A 51 -9.17 -22.45 -32.60
CA PRO A 51 -9.74 -23.03 -33.80
C PRO A 51 -9.08 -22.43 -35.05
N VAL A 52 -8.80 -23.27 -36.04
CA VAL A 52 -8.17 -22.90 -37.30
C VAL A 52 -9.17 -23.12 -38.43
N ASP A 53 -9.14 -22.25 -39.45
CA ASP A 53 -9.93 -22.49 -40.66
C ASP A 53 -9.58 -23.85 -41.29
N ASP A 54 -10.59 -24.56 -41.80
CA ASP A 54 -10.46 -25.93 -42.31
C ASP A 54 -9.37 -26.08 -43.38
N GLY A 55 -9.30 -25.12 -44.30
CA GLY A 55 -8.29 -25.14 -45.37
C GLY A 55 -6.87 -25.03 -44.82
N LYS A 56 -6.66 -24.13 -43.85
CA LYS A 56 -5.37 -23.96 -43.17
C LYS A 56 -5.03 -25.17 -42.30
N ALA A 57 -6.02 -25.77 -41.64
CA ALA A 57 -5.82 -26.95 -40.82
C ALA A 57 -5.44 -28.18 -41.65
N GLY A 58 -6.03 -28.36 -42.84
CA GLY A 58 -5.65 -29.41 -43.79
C GLY A 58 -4.20 -29.26 -44.29
N GLN A 59 -3.78 -28.03 -44.58
CA GLN A 59 -2.39 -27.72 -44.94
C GLN A 59 -1.42 -28.03 -43.79
N ALA A 60 -1.75 -27.57 -42.58
CA ALA A 60 -0.95 -27.84 -41.39
C ALA A 60 -0.83 -29.34 -41.11
N LYS A 61 -1.94 -30.09 -41.22
CA LYS A 61 -1.96 -31.55 -41.09
C LYS A 61 -0.97 -32.20 -42.05
N THR A 62 -1.06 -31.88 -43.34
CA THR A 62 -0.18 -32.45 -44.37
C THR A 62 1.29 -32.11 -44.12
N PHE A 63 1.57 -30.87 -43.73
CA PHE A 63 2.92 -30.39 -43.43
C PHE A 63 3.54 -31.16 -42.26
N PHE A 64 2.82 -31.28 -41.15
CA PHE A 64 3.34 -31.95 -39.96
C PHE A 64 3.34 -33.48 -40.08
N GLN A 65 2.43 -34.09 -40.84
CA GLN A 65 2.52 -35.52 -41.15
C GLN A 65 3.83 -35.87 -41.86
N LYS A 66 4.34 -35.01 -42.76
CA LYS A 66 5.66 -35.17 -43.40
C LYS A 66 6.82 -35.08 -42.41
N LEU A 67 6.63 -34.41 -41.27
CA LEU A 67 7.61 -34.32 -40.18
C LEU A 67 7.47 -35.48 -39.17
N GLY A 68 6.55 -36.42 -39.39
CA GLY A 68 6.34 -37.59 -38.54
C GLY A 68 5.33 -37.38 -37.41
N PHE A 69 4.48 -36.35 -37.48
CA PHE A 69 3.41 -36.16 -36.50
C PHE A 69 2.12 -36.91 -36.88
N GLU A 70 1.47 -37.49 -35.87
CA GLU A 70 0.12 -38.02 -36.01
C GLU A 70 -0.91 -36.95 -35.64
N ILE A 71 -1.70 -36.48 -36.61
CA ILE A 71 -2.64 -35.37 -36.43
C ILE A 71 -4.06 -35.79 -36.73
N GLU A 72 -4.95 -35.41 -35.81
CA GLU A 72 -6.40 -35.52 -35.90
C GLU A 72 -7.00 -34.11 -35.94
N LEU A 73 -7.88 -33.85 -36.91
CA LEU A 73 -8.65 -32.62 -36.99
C LEU A 73 -10.01 -32.86 -36.34
N LEU A 74 -10.33 -32.06 -35.33
CA LEU A 74 -11.59 -32.15 -34.61
C LEU A 74 -12.50 -30.99 -35.06
N PRO A 75 -13.74 -31.25 -35.51
CA PRO A 75 -14.65 -30.17 -35.85
C PRO A 75 -14.84 -29.27 -34.63
N ALA A 76 -14.68 -27.95 -34.79
CA ALA A 76 -15.09 -27.03 -33.74
C ALA A 76 -16.61 -27.03 -33.75
N LEU A 77 -17.20 -27.77 -32.81
CA LEU A 77 -18.63 -27.67 -32.54
C LEU A 77 -18.93 -26.19 -32.38
N LYS A 78 -19.73 -25.65 -33.31
CA LYS A 78 -20.26 -24.30 -33.20
C LYS A 78 -20.85 -24.23 -31.79
N PRO A 79 -20.40 -23.30 -30.92
CA PRO A 79 -20.98 -23.18 -29.60
C PRO A 79 -22.48 -23.05 -29.84
N GLU A 80 -23.21 -24.05 -29.36
CA GLU A 80 -24.66 -24.07 -29.45
C GLU A 80 -25.11 -22.72 -28.86
N PRO A 81 -25.89 -21.90 -29.60
CA PRO A 81 -26.34 -20.62 -29.07
C PRO A 81 -26.96 -20.92 -27.73
N ALA A 82 -26.40 -20.36 -26.66
CA ALA A 82 -26.79 -20.67 -25.29
C ALA A 82 -28.31 -20.66 -25.21
N VAL A 83 -28.90 -21.85 -25.10
CA VAL A 83 -30.35 -22.00 -25.07
C VAL A 83 -30.79 -21.26 -23.82
N ALA A 84 -31.44 -20.12 -24.02
CA ALA A 84 -32.07 -19.37 -22.96
C ALA A 84 -32.96 -20.33 -22.18
N THR A 85 -32.71 -20.43 -20.89
CA THR A 85 -33.38 -21.31 -19.95
C THR A 85 -34.90 -21.16 -20.07
N VAL A 86 -35.58 -22.21 -20.53
CA VAL A 86 -37.03 -22.36 -20.39
C VAL A 86 -37.32 -23.67 -19.68
N GLN A 87 -37.84 -23.49 -18.46
CA GLN A 87 -38.76 -24.33 -17.67
C GLN A 87 -38.68 -25.86 -17.73
N ALA A 88 -38.60 -26.40 -16.51
CA ALA A 88 -38.82 -27.80 -16.18
C ALA A 88 -40.19 -28.32 -16.65
N ALA A 89 -40.19 -29.40 -17.42
CA ALA A 89 -41.30 -30.33 -17.53
C ALA A 89 -40.76 -31.75 -17.69
N ASN A 90 -41.08 -32.60 -16.70
CA ASN A 90 -40.89 -34.05 -16.71
C ASN A 90 -41.65 -34.70 -17.87
N VAL A 91 -41.00 -35.49 -18.75
CA VAL A 91 -41.63 -36.64 -19.42
C VAL A 91 -40.57 -37.73 -19.72
N ALA A 92 -41.03 -38.97 -19.64
CA ALA A 92 -40.35 -40.25 -19.54
C ALA A 92 -39.66 -40.81 -20.82
N VAL A 93 -38.89 -41.86 -20.54
CA VAL A 93 -38.02 -42.72 -21.37
C VAL A 93 -38.76 -43.55 -22.43
N SER A 94 -38.14 -43.76 -23.62
CA SER A 94 -38.15 -45.06 -24.35
C SER A 94 -37.07 -45.14 -25.46
N PRO A 95 -36.43 -46.30 -25.75
CA PRO A 95 -35.27 -46.43 -26.64
C PRO A 95 -35.55 -47.11 -28.00
N ALA A 96 -34.79 -46.76 -29.05
CA ALA A 96 -34.59 -47.63 -30.23
C ALA A 96 -33.38 -47.21 -31.12
N SER A 97 -32.46 -48.18 -31.28
CA SER A 97 -31.48 -48.59 -32.30
C SER A 97 -31.13 -47.80 -33.61
N PRO A 98 -29.97 -48.13 -34.27
CA PRO A 98 -29.22 -47.26 -35.20
C PRO A 98 -29.29 -47.67 -36.70
N PRO A 99 -28.75 -46.85 -37.62
CA PRO A 99 -27.99 -47.36 -38.77
C PRO A 99 -26.66 -46.59 -38.99
N SER A 100 -25.51 -47.26 -39.14
CA SER A 100 -24.94 -47.86 -40.37
C SER A 100 -24.34 -46.84 -41.35
N ASN A 101 -23.00 -46.75 -41.32
CA ASN A 101 -22.14 -45.99 -42.23
C ASN A 101 -21.88 -46.78 -43.52
N THR A 102 -22.01 -46.14 -44.70
CA THR A 102 -21.19 -46.46 -45.88
C THR A 102 -21.22 -45.29 -46.86
N ILE A 103 -20.10 -44.58 -47.05
CA ILE A 103 -19.84 -43.81 -48.28
C ILE A 103 -18.37 -43.98 -48.67
N SER A 104 -18.19 -44.36 -49.94
CA SER A 104 -16.95 -44.74 -50.59
C SER A 104 -16.00 -43.58 -50.87
N GLU A 105 -14.73 -43.88 -50.67
CA GLU A 105 -13.55 -43.23 -51.21
C GLU A 105 -13.47 -43.45 -52.74
N LYS A 106 -13.58 -42.37 -53.54
CA LYS A 106 -12.95 -42.27 -54.86
C LYS A 106 -13.03 -40.85 -55.44
N ASP A 107 -11.88 -40.46 -56.00
CA ASP A 107 -11.67 -39.48 -57.06
C ASP A 107 -11.82 -37.98 -56.70
N PHE A 108 -10.69 -37.34 -56.37
CA PHE A 108 -10.47 -35.95 -56.80
C PHE A 108 -8.96 -35.62 -56.89
N GLU A 109 -8.38 -35.84 -58.08
CA GLU A 109 -7.16 -35.15 -58.51
C GLU A 109 -7.56 -33.79 -59.11
N VAL A 110 -6.94 -32.70 -58.65
CA VAL A 110 -6.90 -31.43 -59.40
C VAL A 110 -5.46 -30.96 -59.49
N PRO A 111 -4.83 -31.02 -60.68
CA PRO A 111 -3.57 -30.37 -60.94
C PRO A 111 -3.79 -28.95 -61.47
N GLY A 112 -2.94 -28.03 -61.01
CA GLY A 112 -2.75 -26.73 -61.65
C GLY A 112 -3.54 -25.59 -61.02
N VAL A 113 -3.01 -25.03 -59.92
CA VAL A 113 -3.27 -23.62 -59.62
C VAL A 113 -1.97 -22.91 -59.29
N ASN A 114 -1.58 -22.03 -60.20
CA ASN A 114 -0.51 -21.05 -60.05
C ASN A 114 -1.10 -19.88 -59.25
N TRP A 115 -0.70 -19.70 -57.99
CA TRP A 115 -1.10 -18.53 -57.21
C TRP A 115 0.02 -17.49 -57.23
N VAL A 116 -0.18 -16.47 -58.06
CA VAL A 116 0.47 -15.17 -57.93
C VAL A 116 -0.04 -14.54 -56.63
N LEU A 117 0.88 -14.17 -55.73
CA LEU A 117 0.56 -13.36 -54.55
C LEU A 117 0.24 -11.93 -55.01
N GLU A 118 -1.02 -11.64 -55.23
CA GLU A 118 -1.53 -10.27 -55.36
C GLU A 118 -2.51 -10.05 -54.22
N ASP A 119 -2.19 -9.04 -53.40
CA ASP A 119 -3.03 -8.39 -52.40
C ASP A 119 -3.63 -9.29 -51.31
N ALA A 120 -2.78 -9.69 -50.36
CA ALA A 120 -3.27 -9.98 -49.01
C ALA A 120 -3.71 -8.64 -48.38
N PRO A 121 -5.01 -8.40 -48.12
CA PRO A 121 -5.42 -7.29 -47.29
C PRO A 121 -4.74 -7.46 -45.93
N GLU A 122 -4.26 -6.37 -45.33
CA GLU A 122 -3.68 -6.29 -43.98
C GLU A 122 -4.42 -7.21 -43.00
N LEU A 123 -3.95 -8.45 -42.93
CA LEU A 123 -4.44 -9.44 -42.02
C LEU A 123 -3.73 -9.22 -40.70
N ILE A 124 -4.55 -9.22 -39.66
CA ILE A 124 -4.18 -9.29 -38.25
C ILE A 124 -3.97 -7.90 -37.63
N GLU A 125 -5.12 -7.26 -37.38
CA GLU A 125 -5.52 -6.82 -36.05
C GLU A 125 -4.51 -7.34 -35.01
N LYS A 126 -3.63 -6.41 -34.64
CA LYS A 126 -2.55 -6.56 -33.68
C LYS A 126 -3.17 -7.04 -32.38
N ASN A 127 -3.29 -8.35 -32.25
CA ASN A 127 -4.08 -9.02 -31.24
C ASN A 127 -3.70 -8.46 -29.88
N ASP A 128 -4.73 -8.01 -29.19
CA ASP A 128 -4.75 -6.98 -28.17
C ASP A 128 -4.23 -7.48 -26.82
N ASP A 129 -3.24 -8.37 -26.84
CA ASP A 129 -2.50 -8.84 -25.67
C ASP A 129 -1.71 -7.68 -25.03
N ARG A 130 -1.60 -6.53 -25.73
CA ARG A 130 -1.13 -5.26 -25.15
C ARG A 130 -2.10 -4.66 -24.13
N ARG A 131 -3.36 -5.10 -24.07
CA ARG A 131 -4.29 -4.76 -22.97
C ARG A 131 -3.88 -5.36 -21.62
N LEU A 132 -2.94 -6.32 -21.59
CA LEU A 132 -2.55 -6.99 -20.35
C LEU A 132 -1.92 -6.04 -19.31
N LEU A 133 -1.47 -4.84 -19.70
CA LEU A 133 -1.04 -3.80 -18.76
C LEU A 133 -1.59 -2.43 -19.15
N ASP A 134 -2.90 -2.23 -18.99
CA ASP A 134 -3.54 -0.91 -19.02
C ASP A 134 -3.11 0.02 -17.85
N ILE A 135 -2.03 -0.34 -17.14
CA ILE A 135 -1.44 0.46 -16.08
C ILE A 135 -0.41 1.39 -16.71
N LYS A 136 -0.70 2.69 -16.77
CA LYS A 136 0.21 3.70 -17.31
C LYS A 136 1.58 3.68 -16.61
N ARG A 137 2.66 3.58 -17.41
CA ARG A 137 4.04 3.77 -16.96
C ARG A 137 4.22 5.20 -16.45
N THR A 138 4.88 5.37 -15.30
CA THR A 138 5.15 6.70 -14.74
C THR A 138 6.53 6.70 -14.08
N PRO A 139 7.41 7.65 -14.40
CA PRO A 139 8.74 7.71 -13.81
C PRO A 139 8.64 7.84 -12.28
N VAL A 140 9.43 7.04 -11.56
CA VAL A 140 9.41 6.98 -10.08
C VAL A 140 9.83 8.34 -9.48
N LEU A 141 10.81 9.00 -10.09
CA LEU A 141 11.24 10.35 -9.69
C LEU A 141 10.11 11.37 -9.78
N LEU A 142 9.25 11.25 -10.79
CA LEU A 142 8.08 12.12 -10.93
C LEU A 142 7.06 11.84 -9.82
N VAL A 143 6.82 10.58 -9.45
CA VAL A 143 5.93 10.22 -8.33
C VAL A 143 6.44 10.80 -7.01
N ILE A 144 7.74 10.72 -6.75
CA ILE A 144 8.37 11.34 -5.57
C ILE A 144 8.19 12.86 -5.60
N PHE A 145 8.55 13.49 -6.72
CA PHE A 145 8.50 14.94 -6.88
C PHE A 145 7.08 15.48 -6.66
N LEU A 146 6.06 14.85 -7.26
CA LEU A 146 4.67 15.21 -6.99
C LEU A 146 4.25 14.89 -5.55
N GLY A 147 4.76 13.81 -4.95
CA GLY A 147 4.55 13.50 -3.54
C GLY A 147 5.00 14.64 -2.62
N VAL A 148 6.20 15.19 -2.84
CA VAL A 148 6.74 16.29 -2.04
C VAL A 148 5.98 17.60 -2.29
N ILE A 149 5.75 17.99 -3.55
CA ILE A 149 5.07 19.25 -3.88
C ILE A 149 3.64 19.30 -3.37
N THR A 150 2.96 18.16 -3.34
CA THR A 150 1.57 18.07 -2.86
C THR A 150 1.46 17.72 -1.38
N LEU A 151 2.58 17.77 -0.63
CA LEU A 151 2.63 17.43 0.79
C LEU A 151 2.02 16.06 1.09
N GLY A 152 2.30 15.08 0.23
CA GLY A 152 1.83 13.70 0.34
C GLY A 152 0.47 13.42 -0.28
N LEU A 153 -0.33 14.42 -0.66
CA LEU A 153 -1.67 14.23 -1.24
C LEU A 153 -1.64 13.41 -2.54
N TYR A 154 -0.58 13.58 -3.34
CA TYR A 154 -0.36 12.79 -4.56
C TYR A 154 -0.26 11.28 -4.28
N ASN A 155 0.22 10.87 -3.10
CA ASN A 155 0.33 9.44 -2.78
C ASN A 155 -1.04 8.76 -2.72
N VAL A 156 -2.07 9.46 -2.22
CA VAL A 156 -3.44 8.97 -2.21
C VAL A 156 -4.07 9.07 -3.61
N PHE A 157 -3.84 10.20 -4.30
CA PHE A 157 -4.30 10.38 -5.68
C PHE A 157 -3.73 9.31 -6.64
N TRP A 158 -2.51 8.84 -6.40
CA TRP A 158 -1.88 7.78 -7.18
C TRP A 158 -2.73 6.51 -7.19
N PHE A 159 -3.31 6.12 -6.04
CA PHE A 159 -4.21 4.97 -5.96
C PHE A 159 -5.53 5.23 -6.69
N LEU A 160 -6.13 6.42 -6.52
CA LEU A 160 -7.38 6.79 -7.19
C LEU A 160 -7.23 6.78 -8.72
N SER A 161 -6.17 7.39 -9.24
CA SER A 161 -5.90 7.49 -10.69
C SER A 161 -5.65 6.13 -11.35
N ARG A 162 -5.23 5.12 -10.58
CA ARG A 162 -4.93 3.75 -11.05
C ARG A 162 -5.98 2.73 -10.66
N LEU A 163 -7.03 3.17 -9.96
CA LEU A 163 -8.07 2.29 -9.47
C LEU A 163 -8.71 1.42 -10.57
N PRO A 164 -9.07 1.94 -11.76
CA PRO A 164 -9.65 1.12 -12.82
C PRO A 164 -8.67 0.07 -13.33
N SER A 165 -7.43 0.48 -13.64
CA SER A 165 -6.40 -0.42 -14.16
C SER A 165 -6.02 -1.53 -13.16
N ILE A 166 -5.91 -1.20 -11.87
CA ILE A 166 -5.62 -2.18 -10.81
C ILE A 166 -6.81 -3.13 -10.61
N ASN A 167 -8.05 -2.62 -10.62
CA ASN A 167 -9.24 -3.44 -10.46
C ASN A 167 -9.55 -4.30 -11.70
N ASN A 168 -8.99 -3.99 -12.87
CA ASN A 168 -9.09 -4.82 -14.07
C ASN A 168 -8.14 -6.03 -14.05
N LEU A 169 -7.13 -6.05 -13.16
CA LEU A 169 -6.24 -7.21 -13.01
C LEU A 169 -6.99 -8.43 -12.45
N ASP A 170 -6.66 -9.62 -12.95
CA ASP A 170 -7.23 -10.88 -12.48
C ASP A 170 -6.77 -11.20 -11.06
N SER A 171 -7.61 -10.87 -10.08
CA SER A 171 -7.35 -11.04 -8.65
C SER A 171 -8.68 -11.11 -7.93
N LYS A 172 -8.77 -12.01 -6.94
CA LYS A 172 -9.94 -12.13 -6.05
C LYS A 172 -10.13 -10.86 -5.21
N ASN A 173 -9.05 -10.13 -4.95
CA ASN A 173 -9.05 -8.90 -4.17
C ASN A 173 -9.20 -7.69 -5.10
N LYS A 174 -10.04 -6.72 -4.73
CA LYS A 174 -10.22 -5.44 -5.45
C LYS A 174 -10.12 -4.26 -4.49
N LEU A 175 -9.65 -3.11 -4.98
CA LEU A 175 -9.62 -1.86 -4.21
C LEU A 175 -11.02 -1.27 -4.10
N SER A 176 -11.36 -0.73 -2.92
CA SER A 176 -12.63 -0.05 -2.68
C SER A 176 -12.50 1.44 -3.04
N PRO A 177 -13.31 1.97 -4.00
CA PRO A 177 -13.29 3.38 -4.34
C PRO A 177 -13.62 4.28 -3.14
N GLY A 178 -14.62 3.90 -2.35
CA GLY A 178 -15.09 4.71 -1.21
C GLY A 178 -14.02 4.89 -0.13
N LEU A 179 -13.23 3.85 0.17
CA LEU A 179 -12.15 3.96 1.14
C LEU A 179 -11.01 4.87 0.65
N LEU A 180 -10.69 4.84 -0.65
CA LEU A 180 -9.67 5.72 -1.23
C LEU A 180 -10.15 7.18 -1.30
N GLN A 181 -11.43 7.42 -1.59
CA GLN A 181 -12.02 8.75 -1.56
C GLN A 181 -12.03 9.32 -0.14
N ALA A 182 -12.45 8.53 0.86
CA ALA A 182 -12.40 8.91 2.26
C ALA A 182 -10.96 9.24 2.71
N LEU A 183 -9.99 8.40 2.33
CA LEU A 183 -8.57 8.65 2.60
C LEU A 183 -8.08 9.95 1.95
N PHE A 184 -8.52 10.25 0.73
CA PHE A 184 -8.15 11.48 0.02
C PHE A 184 -8.71 12.72 0.70
N VAL A 185 -9.98 12.70 1.10
CA VAL A 185 -10.61 13.81 1.84
C VAL A 185 -9.92 14.00 3.19
N LEU A 186 -9.65 12.93 3.93
CA LEU A 186 -9.00 12.99 5.24
C LEU A 186 -7.57 13.52 5.16
N THR A 187 -6.80 13.08 4.16
CA THR A 187 -5.44 13.59 3.92
C THR A 187 -5.49 15.06 3.47
N GLY A 188 -6.44 15.41 2.59
CA GLY A 188 -6.64 16.78 2.15
C GLY A 188 -7.02 17.72 3.30
N SER A 189 -7.87 17.28 4.23
CA SER A 189 -8.22 18.09 5.40
C SER A 189 -7.03 18.34 6.33
N LEU A 190 -6.17 17.34 6.54
CA LEU A 190 -4.93 17.53 7.32
C LEU A 190 -4.04 18.61 6.68
N VAL A 191 -3.80 18.51 5.38
CA VAL A 191 -2.98 19.50 4.65
C VAL A 191 -3.61 20.89 4.70
N VAL A 192 -4.94 21.01 4.59
CA VAL A 192 -5.62 22.31 4.72
C VAL A 192 -5.46 22.87 6.13
N PHE A 193 -5.61 22.04 7.17
CA PHE A 193 -5.39 22.46 8.55
C PHE A 193 -3.97 22.98 8.76
N ASP A 194 -2.95 22.23 8.32
CA ASP A 194 -1.54 22.64 8.41
C ASP A 194 -1.27 23.98 7.72
N VAL A 195 -1.85 24.18 6.53
CA VAL A 195 -1.70 25.42 5.78
C VAL A 195 -2.42 26.59 6.47
N LEU A 196 -3.59 26.37 7.06
CA LEU A 196 -4.33 27.41 7.77
C LEU A 196 -3.61 27.82 9.07
N GLU A 197 -3.13 26.87 9.85
CA GLU A 197 -2.33 27.13 11.04
C GLU A 197 -1.09 27.95 10.69
N LEU A 198 -0.35 27.53 9.66
CA LEU A 198 0.84 28.26 9.19
C LEU A 198 0.52 29.66 8.65
N ALA A 199 -0.60 29.84 7.95
CA ALA A 199 -0.94 31.10 7.30
C ALA A 199 -1.51 32.15 8.27
N PHE A 200 -2.19 31.73 9.33
CA PHE A 200 -2.92 32.61 10.24
C PHE A 200 -2.37 32.63 11.68
N ASP A 201 -1.34 31.85 11.98
CA ASP A 201 -0.75 31.71 13.33
C ASP A 201 -1.80 31.31 14.39
N ILE A 202 -2.76 30.47 13.98
CA ILE A 202 -3.85 30.00 14.85
C ILE A 202 -3.46 28.64 15.42
N LYS A 203 -3.14 28.59 16.72
CA LYS A 203 -2.94 27.33 17.44
C LYS A 203 -4.29 26.74 17.85
N PHE A 204 -4.71 25.65 17.20
CA PHE A 204 -6.02 25.04 17.44
C PHE A 204 -6.10 24.18 18.72
N GLY A 205 -4.99 23.94 19.43
CA GLY A 205 -4.98 23.13 20.67
C GLY A 205 -5.44 21.68 20.45
N ILE A 206 -5.39 21.19 19.20
CA ILE A 206 -5.86 19.86 18.79
C ILE A 206 -4.71 18.95 18.35
N ASP A 207 -3.47 19.29 18.70
CA ASP A 207 -2.24 18.64 18.24
C ASP A 207 -2.31 17.11 18.45
N LEU A 208 -2.84 16.68 19.59
CA LEU A 208 -3.00 15.26 19.90
C LEU A 208 -4.00 14.56 18.94
N ILE A 209 -5.14 15.20 18.65
CA ILE A 209 -6.14 14.67 17.72
C ILE A 209 -5.54 14.57 16.33
N GLN A 210 -4.79 15.57 15.90
CA GLN A 210 -4.14 15.61 14.60
C GLN A 210 -3.12 14.47 14.44
N ILE A 211 -2.32 14.19 15.47
CA ILE A 211 -1.41 13.04 15.51
C ILE A 211 -2.18 11.72 15.31
N PHE A 212 -3.30 11.52 16.01
CA PHE A 212 -4.12 10.30 15.87
C PHE A 212 -4.74 10.18 14.47
N VAL A 213 -5.21 11.29 13.88
CA VAL A 213 -5.76 11.30 12.53
C VAL A 213 -4.67 11.00 11.50
N ALA A 214 -3.50 11.62 11.62
CA ALA A 214 -2.35 11.36 10.74
C ALA A 214 -1.88 9.90 10.82
N LEU A 215 -1.79 9.33 12.02
CA LEU A 215 -1.46 7.92 12.22
C LEU A 215 -2.51 7.00 11.57
N THR A 216 -3.79 7.33 11.70
CA THR A 216 -4.88 6.58 11.07
C THR A 216 -4.78 6.62 9.54
N VAL A 217 -4.52 7.80 8.96
CA VAL A 217 -4.28 7.98 7.52
C VAL A 217 -3.10 7.12 7.06
N TYR A 218 -1.99 7.13 7.80
CA TYR A 218 -0.80 6.35 7.47
C TYR A 218 -1.07 4.84 7.50
N ILE A 219 -1.77 4.33 8.51
CA ILE A 219 -2.13 2.90 8.60
C ILE A 219 -3.02 2.49 7.42
N LEU A 220 -4.04 3.30 7.09
CA LEU A 220 -4.92 3.04 5.95
C LEU A 220 -4.15 3.07 4.62
N PHE A 221 -3.21 4.00 4.47
CA PHE A 221 -2.33 4.08 3.31
C PHE A 221 -1.48 2.80 3.15
N VAL A 222 -0.82 2.35 4.22
CA VAL A 222 -0.03 1.11 4.23
C VAL A 222 -0.92 -0.09 3.87
N PHE A 223 -2.11 -0.19 4.46
CA PHE A 223 -3.06 -1.24 4.16
C PHE A 223 -3.42 -1.29 2.66
N GLN A 224 -3.65 -0.13 2.03
CA GLN A 224 -3.92 -0.06 0.59
C GLN A 224 -2.71 -0.47 -0.24
N ALA A 225 -1.50 -0.07 0.13
CA ALA A 225 -0.28 -0.50 -0.55
C ALA A 225 -0.11 -2.02 -0.53
N PHE A 226 -0.34 -2.67 0.62
CA PHE A 226 -0.33 -4.13 0.73
C PHE A 226 -1.45 -4.79 -0.07
N LYS A 227 -2.62 -4.16 -0.16
CA LYS A 227 -3.73 -4.65 -0.99
C LYS A 227 -3.36 -4.63 -2.48
N VAL A 228 -2.77 -3.54 -2.98
CA VAL A 228 -2.26 -3.48 -4.37
C VAL A 228 -1.15 -4.49 -4.60
N ARG A 229 -0.20 -4.63 -3.66
CA ARG A 229 0.83 -5.68 -3.73
C ARG A 229 0.21 -7.07 -3.94
N ARG A 230 -0.82 -7.42 -3.16
CA ARG A 230 -1.49 -8.71 -3.27
C ARG A 230 -2.18 -8.88 -4.62
N ILE A 231 -2.87 -7.85 -5.12
CA ILE A 231 -3.50 -7.87 -6.45
C ILE A 231 -2.46 -8.12 -7.55
N LEU A 232 -1.32 -7.45 -7.48
CA LEU A 232 -0.22 -7.65 -8.44
C LEU A 232 0.34 -9.07 -8.34
N LEU A 233 0.57 -9.58 -7.14
CA LEU A 233 1.05 -10.96 -6.95
C LEU A 233 0.03 -11.99 -7.47
N ASP A 234 -1.25 -11.87 -7.10
CA ASP A 234 -2.31 -12.78 -7.53
C ASP A 234 -2.40 -12.84 -9.07
N HIS A 235 -2.33 -11.68 -9.74
CA HIS A 235 -2.41 -11.60 -11.20
C HIS A 235 -1.17 -12.15 -11.91
N PHE A 236 0.03 -11.87 -11.38
CA PHE A 236 1.27 -12.18 -12.06
C PHE A 236 1.91 -13.50 -11.64
N ASP A 237 1.68 -14.03 -10.44
CA ASP A 237 2.25 -15.32 -10.02
C ASP A 237 1.69 -16.48 -10.87
N ALA A 238 0.47 -16.34 -11.40
CA ALA A 238 -0.13 -17.28 -12.34
C ALA A 238 0.59 -17.31 -13.71
N ASN A 239 1.18 -16.19 -14.13
CA ASN A 239 1.67 -15.99 -15.51
C ASN A 239 3.20 -15.79 -15.61
N LEU A 240 3.86 -15.37 -14.53
CA LEU A 240 5.25 -14.92 -14.51
C LEU A 240 5.97 -15.50 -13.29
N SER A 241 6.71 -16.59 -13.51
CA SER A 241 7.47 -17.33 -12.49
C SER A 241 8.54 -16.48 -11.77
N GLY A 242 8.85 -15.28 -12.27
CA GLY A 242 9.87 -14.37 -11.73
C GLY A 242 9.35 -13.26 -10.81
N LEU A 243 8.03 -13.06 -10.70
CA LEU A 243 7.46 -11.93 -9.93
C LEU A 243 7.29 -12.19 -8.42
N LYS A 244 7.75 -13.34 -7.92
CA LYS A 244 7.81 -13.68 -6.48
C LYS A 244 8.56 -12.67 -5.59
N LEU A 245 9.18 -11.65 -6.16
CA LEU A 245 10.09 -10.73 -5.48
C LEU A 245 9.48 -9.37 -5.09
N ILE A 246 8.16 -9.16 -5.16
CA ILE A 246 7.58 -7.94 -4.57
C ILE A 246 7.73 -8.02 -3.03
N SER A 247 8.83 -7.49 -2.50
CA SER A 247 9.12 -7.44 -1.06
C SER A 247 8.03 -6.74 -0.25
N GLY A 248 7.55 -7.39 0.80
CA GLY A 248 6.58 -6.80 1.73
C GLY A 248 7.18 -5.66 2.57
N ALA A 249 8.44 -5.82 3.02
CA ALA A 249 9.14 -4.78 3.78
C ALA A 249 9.28 -3.48 2.97
N LEU A 250 9.63 -3.58 1.68
CA LEU A 250 9.72 -2.41 0.82
C LEU A 250 8.35 -1.77 0.56
N THR A 251 7.27 -2.56 0.46
CA THR A 251 5.91 -2.01 0.38
C THR A 251 5.49 -1.29 1.66
N LEU A 252 5.93 -1.73 2.84
CA LEU A 252 5.64 -1.07 4.11
C LEU A 252 6.28 0.33 4.17
N PHE A 253 7.57 0.44 3.85
CA PHE A 253 8.31 1.70 4.00
C PHE A 253 8.15 2.66 2.81
N LEU A 254 8.05 2.13 1.59
CA LEU A 254 8.03 2.95 0.37
C LEU A 254 6.65 3.00 -0.32
N GLY A 255 5.67 2.22 0.16
CA GLY A 255 4.29 2.29 -0.29
C GLY A 255 4.12 2.25 -1.82
N ASN A 256 3.42 3.25 -2.35
CA ASN A 256 3.13 3.43 -3.78
C ASN A 256 4.41 3.68 -4.63
N ILE A 257 5.45 4.29 -4.09
CA ILE A 257 6.69 4.58 -4.82
C ILE A 257 7.36 3.27 -5.25
N TYR A 258 7.47 2.32 -4.32
CA TYR A 258 8.01 1.00 -4.62
C TYR A 258 7.11 0.18 -5.55
N LEU A 259 5.79 0.26 -5.37
CA LEU A 259 4.85 -0.38 -6.27
C LEU A 259 4.97 0.17 -7.70
N GLN A 260 5.11 1.50 -7.87
CA GLN A 260 5.34 2.11 -9.17
C GLN A 260 6.66 1.66 -9.80
N TYR A 261 7.73 1.54 -9.00
CA TYR A 261 9.00 0.99 -9.46
C TYR A 261 8.83 -0.42 -10.02
N LYS A 262 8.14 -1.31 -9.28
CA LYS A 262 7.88 -2.68 -9.75
C LYS A 262 6.96 -2.73 -10.96
N ILE A 263 5.91 -1.90 -11.03
CA ILE A 263 5.05 -1.77 -12.22
C ILE A 263 5.88 -1.35 -13.45
N ASN A 264 6.78 -0.38 -13.31
CA ASN A 264 7.66 0.02 -14.41
C ASN A 264 8.61 -1.11 -14.83
N GLY A 265 9.14 -1.86 -13.87
CA GLY A 265 9.99 -3.02 -14.16
C GLY A 265 9.26 -4.12 -14.93
N ILE A 266 7.97 -4.31 -14.65
CA ILE A 266 7.10 -5.22 -15.41
C ILE A 266 6.94 -4.73 -16.85
N HIS A 267 6.65 -3.44 -17.06
CA HIS A 267 6.61 -2.83 -18.39
C HIS A 267 7.91 -3.06 -19.17
N ASP A 268 9.05 -2.81 -18.54
CA ASP A 268 10.37 -3.03 -19.15
C ASP A 268 10.66 -4.50 -19.45
N TRP A 269 10.11 -5.42 -18.66
CA TRP A 269 10.21 -6.86 -18.92
C TRP A 269 9.42 -7.26 -20.16
N TYR A 270 8.18 -6.79 -20.30
CA TYR A 270 7.37 -7.07 -21.49
C TYR A 270 8.00 -6.48 -22.77
N ALA A 271 8.52 -5.26 -22.69
CA ALA A 271 9.22 -4.63 -23.83
C ALA A 271 10.42 -5.46 -24.31
N ARG A 272 11.21 -6.03 -23.39
CA ARG A 272 12.37 -6.88 -23.74
C ARG A 272 11.98 -8.28 -24.17
N GLU A 273 10.88 -8.84 -23.67
CA GLU A 273 10.37 -10.11 -24.17
C GLU A 273 9.97 -10.00 -25.64
N GLU A 274 9.41 -8.87 -26.08
CA GLU A 274 9.17 -8.59 -27.51
C GLU A 274 10.47 -8.56 -28.32
N GLU A 275 11.59 -8.14 -27.72
CA GLU A 275 12.92 -8.08 -28.36
C GLU A 275 13.68 -9.43 -28.31
N GLY A 276 13.14 -10.45 -27.64
CA GLY A 276 13.78 -11.77 -27.50
C GLY A 276 14.88 -11.85 -26.43
N GLU A 277 15.07 -10.80 -25.62
CA GLU A 277 16.04 -10.79 -24.52
C GLU A 277 15.39 -11.28 -23.20
N LEU A 278 15.55 -12.57 -22.90
CA LEU A 278 14.90 -13.20 -21.73
C LEU A 278 15.58 -12.95 -20.37
N LYS A 279 16.61 -12.12 -20.29
CA LYS A 279 17.33 -11.90 -19.02
C LYS A 279 16.73 -10.73 -18.25
N MET A 280 16.06 -11.01 -17.14
CA MET A 280 15.76 -9.97 -16.16
C MET A 280 17.07 -9.37 -15.67
N ARG A 281 17.25 -8.07 -15.91
CA ARG A 281 18.34 -7.31 -15.29
C ARG A 281 18.07 -7.31 -13.79
N GLY A 282 18.92 -7.98 -13.02
CA GLY A 282 18.85 -7.93 -11.56
C GLY A 282 18.82 -6.49 -11.10
N ASP A 283 18.01 -6.19 -10.08
CA ASP A 283 17.81 -4.86 -9.52
C ASP A 283 19.19 -4.18 -9.36
N GLY A 284 19.51 -3.23 -10.25
CA GLY A 284 20.85 -2.69 -10.35
C GLY A 284 21.23 -1.86 -9.10
N PRO A 285 22.52 -1.49 -8.95
CA PRO A 285 23.02 -0.72 -7.80
C PRO A 285 22.30 0.62 -7.58
N ALA A 286 21.62 1.16 -8.60
CA ALA A 286 20.78 2.35 -8.48
C ALA A 286 19.64 2.19 -7.46
N TRP A 287 19.12 0.97 -7.25
CA TRP A 287 18.09 0.73 -6.24
C TRP A 287 18.64 0.78 -4.81
N THR A 288 19.87 0.31 -4.58
CA THR A 288 20.52 0.39 -3.27
C THR A 288 20.71 1.84 -2.83
N TRP A 289 21.13 2.71 -3.75
CA TRP A 289 21.21 4.15 -3.50
C TRP A 289 19.85 4.78 -3.23
N PHE A 290 18.80 4.31 -3.92
CA PHE A 290 17.43 4.77 -3.68
C PHE A 290 16.95 4.47 -2.26
N VAL A 291 17.20 3.26 -1.74
CA VAL A 291 16.88 2.88 -0.37
C VAL A 291 17.61 3.77 0.65
N ILE A 292 18.90 4.05 0.43
CA ILE A 292 19.67 4.92 1.32
C ILE A 292 19.09 6.34 1.32
N PHE A 293 18.84 6.92 0.14
CA PHE A 293 18.41 8.32 0.05
C PHE A 293 16.97 8.54 0.53
N PHE A 294 16.07 7.56 0.35
CA PHE A 294 14.65 7.75 0.66
C PHE A 294 14.19 7.10 1.97
N ILE A 295 15.01 6.26 2.59
CA ILE A 295 14.70 5.68 3.91
C ILE A 295 15.64 6.24 4.97
N VAL A 296 16.95 6.20 4.74
CA VAL A 296 17.93 6.60 5.76
C VAL A 296 17.95 8.11 5.93
N MET A 297 17.90 8.89 4.84
CA MET A 297 17.93 10.36 4.94
C MET A 297 16.69 10.92 5.65
N PRO A 298 15.44 10.55 5.33
CA PRO A 298 14.28 11.10 6.04
C PRO A 298 14.22 10.66 7.50
N ILE A 299 14.68 9.45 7.82
CA ILE A 299 14.81 9.01 9.22
C ILE A 299 15.87 9.86 9.93
N ALA A 300 17.04 10.09 9.31
CA ALA A 300 18.07 10.93 9.91
C ALA A 300 17.59 12.38 10.10
N VAL A 301 16.84 12.92 9.15
CA VAL A 301 16.22 14.25 9.25
C VAL A 301 15.15 14.27 10.34
N MET A 302 14.25 13.27 10.41
CA MET A 302 13.27 13.17 11.49
C MET A 302 13.92 12.99 12.85
N VAL A 303 14.97 12.19 12.97
CA VAL A 303 15.73 12.03 14.22
C VAL A 303 16.40 13.36 14.58
N TYR A 304 17.00 14.06 13.62
CA TYR A 304 17.57 15.38 13.84
C TYR A 304 16.51 16.39 14.35
N PHE A 305 15.35 16.47 13.69
CA PHE A 305 14.26 17.34 14.13
C PHE A 305 13.67 16.92 15.47
N ALA A 306 13.51 15.62 15.72
CA ALA A 306 13.06 15.12 17.00
C ALA A 306 14.05 15.49 18.11
N LEU A 307 15.36 15.32 17.88
CA LEU A 307 16.39 15.73 18.82
C LEU A 307 16.39 17.24 19.05
N ALA A 308 16.30 18.05 17.98
CA ALA A 308 16.20 19.50 18.11
C ALA A 308 14.91 19.95 18.84
N PHE A 309 13.80 19.25 18.62
CA PHE A 309 12.55 19.47 19.34
C PHE A 309 12.64 19.05 20.81
N PHE A 310 13.35 17.96 21.11
CA PHE A 310 13.64 17.55 22.49
C PHE A 310 14.61 18.50 23.20
N GLU A 311 15.53 19.15 22.49
CA GLU A 311 16.36 20.22 23.04
C GLU A 311 15.52 21.44 23.42
N ASP A 312 14.50 21.79 22.63
CA ASP A 312 13.52 22.83 23.02
C ASP A 312 12.69 22.41 24.24
N PHE A 313 12.39 21.12 24.41
CA PHE A 313 11.72 20.64 25.63
C PHE A 313 12.58 20.78 26.90
N ASP A 314 13.90 20.90 26.78
CA ASP A 314 14.79 21.16 27.92
C ASP A 314 14.67 22.61 28.40
N THR A 315 14.19 23.54 27.56
CA THR A 315 13.71 24.86 28.03
C THR A 315 12.36 24.78 28.77
N GLY A 316 11.71 23.62 28.74
CA GLY A 316 10.54 23.31 29.57
C GLY A 316 10.82 23.28 31.07
N ASP A 317 12.07 23.32 31.52
CA ASP A 317 12.40 23.43 32.95
C ASP A 317 11.86 24.74 33.57
N GLU A 318 11.71 25.83 32.80
CA GLU A 318 11.11 27.08 33.29
C GLU A 318 9.58 26.97 33.46
N VAL A 319 8.88 26.53 32.43
CA VAL A 319 7.40 26.45 32.46
C VAL A 319 6.93 25.35 33.40
N THR A 320 7.58 24.19 33.36
CA THR A 320 7.25 23.05 34.24
C THR A 320 7.72 23.32 35.68
N GLY A 321 8.88 23.98 35.84
CA GLY A 321 9.39 24.42 37.13
C GLY A 321 8.48 25.43 37.83
N GLY A 322 7.97 26.42 37.09
CA GLY A 322 6.98 27.36 37.59
C GLY A 322 5.69 26.67 38.05
N LEU A 323 5.14 25.76 37.24
CA LEU A 323 3.94 25.01 37.62
C LEU A 323 4.16 24.19 38.91
N MET A 324 5.33 23.56 39.05
CA MET A 324 5.73 22.83 40.25
C MET A 324 5.88 23.74 41.48
N ALA A 325 6.40 24.96 41.32
CA ALA A 325 6.48 25.95 42.39
C ALA A 325 5.08 26.32 42.92
N GLY A 326 4.12 26.52 42.03
CA GLY A 326 2.71 26.74 42.40
C GLY A 326 2.11 25.55 43.17
N PHE A 327 2.33 24.31 42.71
CA PHE A 327 1.86 23.10 43.39
C PHE A 327 2.48 22.92 44.78
N GLN A 328 3.79 23.13 44.90
CA GLN A 328 4.49 22.98 46.18
C GLN A 328 4.03 24.06 47.17
N LEU A 329 3.77 25.28 46.71
CA LEU A 329 3.21 26.36 47.51
C LEU A 329 1.80 26.03 48.03
N GLY A 330 0.95 25.41 47.20
CA GLY A 330 -0.35 24.89 47.64
C GLY A 330 -0.22 23.77 48.68
N SER A 331 0.74 22.85 48.51
CA SER A 331 1.02 21.80 49.49
C SER A 331 1.53 22.36 50.82
N TYR A 332 2.35 23.43 50.77
CA TYR A 332 2.86 24.14 51.94
C TYR A 332 1.72 24.78 52.73
N TYR A 333 0.80 25.48 52.04
CA TYR A 333 -0.37 26.06 52.69
C TYR A 333 -1.29 25.00 53.32
N ALA A 334 -1.53 23.87 52.65
CA ALA A 334 -2.34 22.79 53.20
C ALA A 334 -1.72 22.17 54.48
N ALA A 335 -0.39 22.05 54.52
CA ALA A 335 0.33 21.63 55.72
C ALA A 335 0.16 22.65 56.86
N CYS A 336 0.30 23.95 56.55
CA CYS A 336 0.09 25.01 57.53
C CYS A 336 -1.36 25.11 58.04
N ASP A 337 -2.36 24.92 57.17
CA ASP A 337 -3.78 24.95 57.57
C ASP A 337 -4.07 23.83 58.58
N SER A 338 -3.56 22.63 58.32
CA SER A 338 -3.67 21.50 59.25
C SER A 338 -2.94 21.78 60.58
N PHE A 339 -1.75 22.38 60.53
CA PHE A 339 -1.01 22.78 61.73
C PHE A 339 -1.79 23.80 62.59
N TRP A 340 -2.42 24.81 61.99
CA TRP A 340 -3.25 25.78 62.73
C TRP A 340 -4.50 25.14 63.32
N GLN A 341 -5.12 24.19 62.61
CA GLN A 341 -6.26 23.43 63.14
C GLN A 341 -5.88 22.66 64.43
N GLU A 342 -4.65 22.15 64.52
CA GLU A 342 -4.18 21.39 65.69
C GLU A 342 -3.63 22.27 66.82
N LYS A 343 -2.85 23.30 66.49
CA LYS A 343 -2.07 24.09 67.47
C LYS A 343 -2.68 25.46 67.76
N GLY A 344 -3.70 25.87 67.01
CA GLY A 344 -4.38 27.15 67.12
C GLY A 344 -3.91 28.18 66.07
N ASP A 345 -4.84 29.04 65.66
CA ASP A 345 -4.64 30.00 64.55
C ASP A 345 -3.56 31.05 64.82
N GLU A 346 -3.15 31.27 66.08
CA GLU A 346 -2.10 32.24 66.46
C GLU A 346 -0.67 31.70 66.31
N GLN A 347 -0.50 30.41 66.03
CA GLN A 347 0.83 29.82 65.86
C GLN A 347 1.41 30.18 64.49
N ILE A 348 2.72 30.44 64.45
CA ILE A 348 3.41 30.76 63.19
C ILE A 348 3.82 29.46 62.50
N CYS A 349 3.35 29.26 61.27
CA CYS A 349 3.81 28.17 60.41
C CYS A 349 5.00 28.64 59.57
N THR A 350 6.12 27.92 59.64
CA THR A 350 7.32 28.11 58.81
C THR A 350 7.54 26.89 57.90
N PRO A 351 8.40 26.96 56.88
CA PRO A 351 8.71 25.81 56.03
C PRO A 351 9.18 24.58 56.83
N ASP A 352 10.01 24.79 57.86
CA ASP A 352 10.46 23.71 58.75
C ASP A 352 9.31 23.06 59.52
N VAL A 353 8.35 23.85 60.00
CA VAL A 353 7.16 23.35 60.72
C VAL A 353 6.24 22.57 59.79
N ALA A 354 6.06 23.05 58.56
CA ALA A 354 5.28 22.33 57.56
C ALA A 354 5.95 21.01 57.13
N ALA A 355 7.29 20.99 57.05
CA ALA A 355 8.05 19.79 56.71
C ALA A 355 8.09 18.72 57.83
N ASP A 356 7.99 19.14 59.10
CA ASP A 356 7.95 18.23 60.26
C ASP A 356 6.55 17.70 60.56
N SER A 357 5.51 18.22 59.88
CA SER A 357 4.15 17.70 60.01
C SER A 357 4.05 16.31 59.36
N ASP A 358 3.23 15.41 59.91
CA ASP A 358 2.89 14.09 59.33
C ASP A 358 2.13 14.20 57.98
N LEU A 359 2.15 15.37 57.35
CA LEU A 359 1.38 15.74 56.16
C LEU A 359 2.26 15.64 54.91
N PRO A 360 1.64 15.52 53.72
CA PRO A 360 2.36 15.31 52.47
C PRO A 360 2.96 16.60 51.90
N TYR A 361 3.79 17.31 52.68
CA TYR A 361 4.68 18.33 52.13
C TYR A 361 5.93 17.65 51.59
N VAL A 362 6.10 17.67 50.27
CA VAL A 362 7.30 17.12 49.60
C VAL A 362 8.16 18.29 49.14
N GLU A 363 9.29 18.46 49.81
CA GLU A 363 10.25 19.51 49.46
C GLU A 363 10.95 19.17 48.14
N ASN A 364 10.89 20.08 47.17
CA ASN A 364 11.74 20.05 45.98
C ASN A 364 12.95 20.97 46.19
N PRO A 365 14.18 20.46 46.10
CA PRO A 365 15.39 21.28 46.35
C PRO A 365 15.58 22.42 45.35
N LYS A 366 14.91 22.39 44.19
CA LYS A 366 14.95 23.46 43.18
C LYS A 366 13.92 24.56 43.43
N ILE A 367 13.02 24.41 44.41
CA ILE A 367 11.98 25.40 44.70
C ILE A 367 12.29 26.04 46.04
N ILE A 368 12.54 27.35 46.00
CA ILE A 368 12.81 28.14 47.19
C ILE A 368 11.48 28.74 47.65
N ILE A 369 11.00 28.30 48.81
CA ILE A 369 9.82 28.88 49.45
C ILE A 369 10.26 29.86 50.54
N THR A 370 9.80 31.11 50.44
CA THR A 370 10.00 32.13 51.45
C THR A 370 8.65 32.63 51.95
N GLY A 371 8.40 32.46 53.25
CA GLY A 371 7.16 32.95 53.85
C GLY A 371 6.78 32.19 55.10
N SER A 372 6.04 32.88 55.96
CA SER A 372 5.53 32.33 57.21
C SER A 372 4.44 33.25 57.72
N GLY A 373 3.57 32.74 58.58
CA GLY A 373 2.58 33.57 59.24
C GLY A 373 1.65 32.79 60.14
N THR A 374 0.71 33.51 60.74
CA THR A 374 -0.48 32.92 61.36
C THR A 374 -1.55 32.76 60.31
N ARG A 375 -2.66 32.07 60.60
CA ARG A 375 -3.71 31.85 59.59
C ARG A 375 -4.23 33.15 58.95
N ALA A 376 -4.39 34.20 59.75
CA ALA A 376 -4.91 35.50 59.29
C ALA A 376 -3.88 36.36 58.54
N THR A 377 -2.58 36.10 58.70
CA THR A 377 -1.50 36.92 58.13
C THR A 377 -0.56 36.13 57.24
N PHE A 378 -0.94 34.90 56.88
CA PHE A 378 -0.09 34.02 56.11
C PHE A 378 0.17 34.59 54.72
N TYR A 379 1.44 34.56 54.34
CA TYR A 379 1.91 34.88 53.02
C TYR A 379 3.16 34.08 52.74
N ALA A 380 3.23 33.48 51.56
CA ALA A 380 4.43 32.80 51.10
C ALA A 380 4.63 32.98 49.60
N GLU A 381 5.88 33.04 49.19
CA GLU A 381 6.31 33.07 47.81
C GLU A 381 7.14 31.81 47.50
N ALA A 382 7.01 31.27 46.30
CA ALA A 382 7.82 30.19 45.76
C ALA A 382 8.45 30.62 44.45
N VAL A 383 9.75 30.35 44.31
CA VAL A 383 10.52 30.61 43.09
C VAL A 383 11.24 29.33 42.70
N TYR A 384 11.11 28.93 41.43
CA TYR A 384 11.89 27.83 40.86
C TYR A 384 13.27 28.34 40.46
N GLU A 385 14.32 27.60 40.80
CA GLU A 385 15.70 27.97 40.48
C GLU A 385 15.87 28.15 38.97
N GLY A 386 16.22 29.38 38.56
CA GLY A 386 16.41 29.74 37.15
C GLY A 386 15.17 30.30 36.44
N SER A 387 14.05 30.50 37.14
CA SER A 387 12.86 31.18 36.61
C SER A 387 12.69 32.57 37.21
N ASP A 388 12.22 33.53 36.40
CA ASP A 388 11.83 34.87 36.85
C ASP A 388 10.38 34.94 37.41
N SER A 389 9.64 33.83 37.32
CA SER A 389 8.26 33.72 37.77
C SER A 389 8.17 33.50 39.28
N ILE A 390 7.41 34.35 39.97
CA ILE A 390 7.19 34.26 41.41
C ILE A 390 5.74 33.86 41.66
N TYR A 391 5.54 32.73 42.31
CA TYR A 391 4.22 32.31 42.79
C TYR A 391 4.04 32.79 44.21
N SER A 392 2.91 33.40 44.55
CA SER A 392 2.59 33.75 45.92
C SER A 392 1.24 33.25 46.36
N ILE A 393 1.11 32.87 47.63
CA ILE A 393 -0.13 32.41 48.24
C ILE A 393 -0.44 33.26 49.47
N ASN A 394 -1.70 33.65 49.64
CA ASN A 394 -2.16 34.43 50.80
C ASN A 394 -2.84 33.53 51.85
N GLY A 395 -3.29 34.11 52.97
CA GLY A 395 -3.99 33.39 54.05
C GLY A 395 -5.39 32.88 53.69
N GLU A 396 -5.89 33.16 52.49
CA GLU A 396 -7.13 32.59 51.95
C GLU A 396 -6.85 31.37 51.04
N GLY A 397 -5.57 31.06 50.78
CA GLY A 397 -5.16 29.98 49.89
C GLY A 397 -5.18 30.35 48.40
N GLU A 398 -5.37 31.63 48.07
CA GLU A 398 -5.36 32.11 46.69
C GLU A 398 -3.92 32.21 46.18
N VAL A 399 -3.64 31.57 45.04
CA VAL A 399 -2.32 31.58 44.40
C VAL A 399 -2.29 32.62 43.29
N THR A 400 -1.29 33.49 43.29
CA THR A 400 -1.03 34.47 42.26
C THR A 400 0.33 34.25 41.62
N LEU A 401 0.40 34.24 40.30
CA LEU A 401 1.63 34.25 39.52
C LEU A 401 2.01 35.70 39.19
N LYS A 402 3.22 36.12 39.54
CA LYS A 402 3.83 37.37 39.09
C LYS A 402 4.89 37.05 38.03
N GLU A 403 4.74 37.66 36.86
CA GLU A 403 5.68 37.55 35.74
C GLU A 403 6.00 38.97 35.26
N GLY A 404 7.16 39.49 35.65
CA GLY A 404 7.49 40.91 35.48
C GLY A 404 6.58 41.83 36.29
N ASP A 405 5.92 42.79 35.61
CA ASP A 405 4.98 43.74 36.22
C ASP A 405 3.52 43.24 36.20
N GLU A 406 3.25 42.08 35.59
CA GLU A 406 1.91 41.50 35.47
C GLU A 406 1.64 40.47 36.58
N SER A 407 0.41 40.43 37.06
CA SER A 407 -0.04 39.50 38.10
C SER A 407 -1.30 38.76 37.65
N PHE A 408 -1.28 37.43 37.74
CA PHE A 408 -2.38 36.55 37.35
C PHE A 408 -2.86 35.76 38.57
N ILE A 409 -4.17 35.71 38.80
CA ILE A 409 -4.78 34.87 39.84
C ILE A 409 -5.02 33.48 39.26
N ILE A 410 -4.50 32.44 39.91
CA ILE A 410 -4.70 31.04 39.56
C ILE A 410 -5.75 30.47 40.51
N ASN A 411 -6.99 30.39 40.04
CA ASN A 411 -8.07 29.76 40.79
C ASN A 411 -7.95 28.22 40.69
N PHE A 412 -7.49 27.58 41.76
CA PHE A 412 -7.54 26.12 41.91
C PHE A 412 -8.93 25.59 42.30
N ASP A 413 -9.89 26.49 42.52
CA ASP A 413 -11.25 26.16 42.92
C ASP A 413 -12.10 25.75 41.70
N GLU A 414 -11.64 24.74 40.97
CA GLU A 414 -12.51 23.98 40.07
C GLU A 414 -12.93 22.72 40.83
N LYS A 415 -14.02 22.84 41.60
CA LYS A 415 -14.89 21.71 41.89
C LYS A 415 -15.40 21.14 40.57
N SER A 416 -14.58 20.35 39.88
CA SER A 416 -15.05 19.25 39.05
C SER A 416 -15.53 18.16 40.00
N SER A 417 -16.67 18.42 40.65
CA SER A 417 -17.43 17.36 41.30
C SER A 417 -17.85 16.38 40.18
N PRO A 418 -17.63 15.07 40.34
CA PRO A 418 -17.83 14.07 39.27
C PRO A 418 -19.27 13.99 38.76
#